data_AF-A0A1S3XB34-F1
#
_entry.id   AF-A0A1S3XB34-F1
#
_cell.length_a   1.000
_cell.length_b   1.000
_cell.length_c   1.000
_cell.angle_alpha   90.00
_cell.angle_beta   90.00
_cell.angle_gamma   90.00
#
_symmetry.space_group_name_H-M   'P 1'
#
loop_
_entity.id
_entity.type
_entity.pdbx_description
1 polymer ?
#
loop_
_entity_poly.entity_id
_entity_poly.type
_entity_poly.pdbx_seq_one_letter_code
_entity_poly.pdbx_strand_id
1 'polypeptide(L)'
;DEVGIDHWNEFEDSYAFVYSKPEKSSKKVLVKCLAMNNKLLIDTLRDGDNEPLHLELSVEDYIVEEGGTNYNAQFKNLGKLVGELNKEVLSKYSGSSVANSSTQTSSSGKGGLEDQPSAERRSDYPYQPGSSFPLG
;
A
#
# COMPACT_ATOMS: atom_id res chain seq x y z
N ASP A 1 -24.89 1.66 -5.28
CA ASP A 1 -24.76 0.45 -4.48
C ASP A 1 -24.34 0.82 -3.08
N GLU A 2 -25.22 0.52 -2.14
CA GLU A 2 -24.88 0.45 -0.72
C GLU A 2 -23.93 -0.74 -0.59
N VAL A 3 -22.70 -0.51 -0.14
CA VAL A 3 -21.78 -1.61 0.15
C VAL A 3 -22.44 -2.34 1.31
N GLY A 4 -23.03 -3.50 1.03
CA GLY A 4 -23.58 -4.36 2.05
C GLY A 4 -22.48 -4.64 3.05
N ILE A 5 -22.58 -4.02 4.23
CA ILE A 5 -21.74 -4.25 5.39
C ILE A 5 -22.02 -5.64 5.98
N ASP A 6 -22.48 -6.60 5.18
CA ASP A 6 -22.77 -7.93 5.67
C ASP A 6 -21.49 -8.55 6.20
N HIS A 7 -21.55 -9.07 7.42
CA HIS A 7 -20.43 -9.74 8.08
C HIS A 7 -19.18 -8.89 8.32
N TRP A 8 -19.27 -7.56 8.19
CA TRP A 8 -18.11 -6.66 8.37
C TRP A 8 -17.45 -6.77 9.75
N ASN A 9 -18.22 -7.20 10.75
CA ASN A 9 -17.84 -7.39 12.15
C ASN A 9 -18.00 -8.85 12.61
N GLU A 10 -18.00 -9.81 11.68
CA GLU A 10 -18.13 -11.23 12.04
C GLU A 10 -16.93 -11.74 12.86
N PHE A 11 -15.74 -11.21 12.58
CA PHE A 11 -14.52 -11.55 13.31
C PHE A 11 -14.23 -10.51 14.38
N GLU A 12 -14.03 -10.97 15.62
CA GLU A 12 -13.59 -10.13 16.73
C GLU A 12 -12.28 -9.43 16.34
N ASP A 13 -12.21 -8.13 16.65
CA ASP A 13 -11.07 -7.26 16.42
C ASP A 13 -10.59 -7.10 14.97
N SER A 14 -11.21 -7.76 13.98
CA SER A 14 -10.76 -7.74 12.59
C SER A 14 -11.88 -7.32 11.65
N TYR A 15 -11.64 -6.23 10.94
CA TYR A 15 -12.61 -5.62 10.02
C TYR A 15 -11.98 -5.46 8.64
N ALA A 16 -12.74 -5.71 7.58
CA ALA A 16 -12.24 -5.54 6.22
C ALA A 16 -13.31 -5.04 5.28
N PHE A 17 -12.93 -4.13 4.39
CA PHE A 17 -13.81 -3.47 3.44
C PHE A 17 -13.13 -3.34 2.09
N VAL A 18 -13.89 -3.46 1.00
CA VAL A 18 -13.42 -3.16 -0.35
C VAL A 18 -14.25 -2.01 -0.90
N TYR A 19 -13.57 -0.91 -1.24
CA TYR A 19 -14.19 0.26 -1.83
C TYR A 19 -13.84 0.39 -3.31
N SER A 20 -14.77 0.90 -4.09
CA SER A 20 -14.54 1.29 -5.49
C SER A 20 -15.33 2.54 -5.79
N LYS A 21 -14.75 3.48 -6.54
CA LYS A 21 -15.53 4.60 -7.06
C LYS A 21 -16.49 4.08 -8.14
N PRO A 22 -17.65 4.71 -8.33
CA PRO A 22 -18.66 4.27 -9.30
C PRO A 22 -18.23 4.42 -10.77
N GLU A 23 -17.09 5.05 -11.04
CA GLU A 23 -16.51 5.14 -12.38
C GLU A 23 -16.05 3.75 -12.87
N LYS A 24 -16.42 3.40 -14.11
CA LYS A 24 -16.27 2.06 -14.68
C LYS A 24 -14.82 1.53 -14.78
N SER A 25 -13.82 2.37 -14.52
CA SER A 25 -12.39 2.04 -14.56
C SER A 25 -11.65 2.40 -13.28
N SER A 26 -12.36 2.60 -12.17
CA SER A 26 -11.72 2.96 -10.90
C SER A 26 -11.11 1.75 -10.21
N LYS A 27 -9.82 1.88 -9.90
CA LYS A 27 -9.09 0.94 -9.04
C LYS A 27 -9.82 0.78 -7.70
N LYS A 28 -9.95 -0.47 -7.26
CA LYS A 28 -10.50 -0.81 -5.94
C LYS A 28 -9.49 -0.50 -4.84
N VAL A 29 -9.96 -0.31 -3.61
CA VAL A 29 -9.13 -0.13 -2.42
C VAL A 29 -9.60 -1.12 -1.37
N LEU A 30 -8.71 -2.01 -0.93
CA LEU A 30 -8.90 -2.84 0.26
C LEU A 30 -8.54 -2.02 1.49
N VAL A 31 -9.37 -2.07 2.52
CA VAL A 31 -9.13 -1.48 3.83
C VAL A 31 -9.25 -2.60 4.85
N LYS A 32 -8.21 -2.85 5.63
CA LYS A 32 -8.22 -3.80 6.74
C LYS A 32 -7.97 -3.03 8.03
N CYS A 33 -8.76 -3.32 9.05
CA CYS A 33 -8.57 -2.77 10.38
C CYS A 33 -8.36 -3.92 11.38
N LEU A 34 -7.37 -3.77 12.26
CA LEU A 34 -7.10 -4.67 13.37
C LEU A 34 -7.13 -3.87 14.67
N ALA A 35 -8.06 -4.20 15.56
CA ALA A 35 -8.07 -3.68 16.92
C ALA A 35 -7.07 -4.49 17.75
N MET A 36 -6.10 -3.81 18.36
CA MET A 36 -5.11 -4.45 19.22
C MET A 36 -4.53 -3.43 20.19
N ASN A 37 -4.37 -3.80 21.46
CA ASN A 37 -3.69 -2.97 22.47
C ASN A 37 -4.25 -1.54 22.59
N ASN A 38 -5.58 -1.42 22.61
CA ASN A 38 -6.29 -0.13 22.64
C ASN A 38 -6.03 0.79 21.42
N LYS A 39 -5.52 0.21 20.33
CA LYS A 39 -5.28 0.88 19.05
C LYS A 39 -6.08 0.21 17.95
N LEU A 40 -6.39 1.00 16.93
CA LEU A 40 -6.89 0.53 15.66
C LEU A 40 -5.79 0.70 14.61
N LEU A 41 -5.27 -0.42 14.12
CA LEU A 41 -4.31 -0.47 13.03
C LEU A 41 -5.10 -0.55 11.73
N ILE A 42 -4.83 0.34 10.79
CA ILE A 42 -5.53 0.44 9.52
C ILE A 42 -4.51 0.29 8.39
N ASP A 43 -4.68 -0.75 7.60
CA ASP A 43 -3.93 -0.97 6.37
C ASP A 43 -4.85 -0.73 5.17
N THR A 44 -4.39 0.07 4.22
CA THR A 44 -5.12 0.29 2.97
C THR A 44 -4.25 -0.04 1.77
N LEU A 45 -4.81 -0.73 0.79
CA LEU A 45 -4.10 -1.13 -0.42
C LEU A 45 -4.99 -0.91 -1.64
N ARG A 46 -4.55 -0.04 -2.55
CA ARG A 46 -5.23 0.17 -3.83
C ARG A 46 -4.74 -0.84 -4.85
N ASP A 47 -5.66 -1.26 -5.70
CA ASP A 47 -5.39 -2.20 -6.78
C ASP A 47 -4.25 -1.70 -7.70
N GLY A 48 -3.22 -2.53 -7.85
CA GLY A 48 -1.99 -2.24 -8.58
C GLY A 48 -0.93 -1.43 -7.82
N ASP A 49 -1.11 -1.15 -6.53
CA ASP A 49 -0.05 -0.64 -5.67
C ASP A 49 0.76 -1.82 -5.10
N ASN A 50 2.04 -1.61 -4.80
CA ASN A 50 2.94 -2.67 -4.31
C ASN A 50 2.93 -2.80 -2.78
N GLU A 51 2.64 -1.71 -2.07
CA GLU A 51 2.73 -1.64 -0.62
C GLU A 51 1.48 -0.96 -0.04
N PRO A 52 0.98 -1.44 1.12
CA PRO A 52 -0.14 -0.80 1.79
C PRO A 52 0.28 0.47 2.52
N LEU A 53 -0.64 1.42 2.63
CA LEU A 53 -0.55 2.56 3.54
C LEU A 53 -1.02 2.13 4.93
N HIS A 54 -0.16 2.34 5.93
CA HIS A 54 -0.41 1.97 7.31
C HIS A 54 -0.71 3.20 8.19
N LEU A 55 -1.72 3.10 9.05
CA LEU A 55 -2.10 4.12 10.02
C LEU A 55 -2.46 3.46 11.36
N GLU A 56 -1.96 4.01 12.46
CA GLU A 56 -2.35 3.59 13.81
C GLU A 56 -3.13 4.71 14.51
N LEU A 57 -4.25 4.36 15.13
CA LEU A 57 -5.06 5.28 15.91
C LEU A 57 -5.21 4.75 17.34
N SER A 58 -4.94 5.58 18.35
CA SER A 58 -5.29 5.25 19.73
C SER A 58 -6.79 5.45 19.92
N VAL A 59 -7.52 4.39 20.29
CA VAL A 59 -8.99 4.42 20.39
C VAL A 59 -9.45 5.42 21.46
N GLU A 60 -8.73 5.44 22.58
CA GLU A 60 -8.94 6.36 23.71
C GLU A 60 -8.86 7.85 23.35
N ASP A 61 -8.19 8.23 22.26
CA ASP A 61 -8.13 9.64 21.82
C ASP A 61 -9.45 10.11 21.22
N TYR A 62 -10.27 9.18 20.73
CA TYR A 62 -11.41 9.49 19.87
C TYR A 62 -12.75 9.14 20.50
N ILE A 63 -12.83 8.10 21.33
CA ILE A 63 -14.09 7.62 21.90
C ILE A 63 -14.33 8.09 23.34
N VAL A 64 -15.59 8.20 23.72
CA VAL A 64 -16.05 8.37 25.11
C VAL A 64 -16.66 7.05 25.57
N GLU A 65 -16.07 6.41 26.58
CA GLU A 65 -16.52 5.09 27.08
C GLU A 65 -17.99 5.10 27.58
N GLU A 66 -18.45 6.24 28.12
CA GLU A 66 -19.83 6.44 28.58
C GLU A 66 -20.76 7.08 27.52
N GLY A 67 -20.38 7.11 26.24
CA GLY A 67 -21.12 7.80 25.17
C GLY A 67 -22.56 7.30 24.95
N GLY A 68 -22.95 6.19 25.57
CA GLY A 68 -24.29 5.63 25.51
C GLY A 68 -24.76 5.39 24.07
N THR A 69 -26.05 5.58 23.82
CA THR A 69 -26.65 5.41 22.48
C THR A 69 -26.61 6.67 21.62
N ASN A 70 -26.12 7.80 22.16
CA ASN A 70 -26.06 9.05 21.42
C ASN A 70 -24.78 9.10 20.58
N TYR A 71 -24.90 8.91 19.27
CA TYR A 71 -23.78 8.91 18.33
C TYR A 71 -22.87 10.13 18.44
N ASN A 72 -23.42 11.33 18.64
CA ASN A 72 -22.60 12.55 18.79
C ASN A 72 -21.82 12.55 20.11
N ALA A 73 -22.35 11.92 21.16
CA ALA A 73 -21.69 11.82 22.46
C ALA A 73 -20.62 10.72 22.52
N GLN A 74 -20.59 9.80 21.54
CA GLN A 74 -19.61 8.71 21.48
C GLN A 74 -18.21 9.18 21.06
N PHE A 75 -18.11 10.34 20.40
CA PHE A 75 -16.83 10.87 19.91
C PHE A 75 -16.47 12.20 20.60
N LYS A 76 -15.25 12.30 21.14
CA LYS A 76 -14.74 13.55 21.73
C LYS A 76 -13.89 14.38 20.76
N ASN A 77 -13.25 13.74 19.78
CA ASN A 77 -12.30 14.38 18.86
C ASN A 77 -12.55 14.02 17.39
N LEU A 78 -13.82 13.99 16.95
CA LEU A 78 -14.17 13.57 15.59
C LEU A 78 -13.46 14.40 14.50
N GLY A 79 -13.30 15.71 14.69
CA GLY A 79 -12.60 16.57 13.74
C GLY A 79 -11.11 16.18 13.55
N LYS A 80 -10.43 15.80 14.64
CA LYS A 80 -9.04 15.32 14.60
C LYS A 80 -8.97 13.98 13.84
N LEU A 81 -9.88 13.05 14.15
CA LEU A 81 -9.98 11.75 13.48
C LEU A 81 -10.13 11.90 11.95
N VAL A 82 -11.08 12.75 11.51
CA VAL A 82 -11.29 13.03 10.08
C VAL A 82 -10.06 13.66 9.45
N GLY A 83 -9.41 14.59 10.15
CA GLY A 83 -8.17 15.23 9.68
C GLY A 83 -7.04 14.23 9.46
N GLU A 84 -6.82 13.31 10.39
CA GLU A 84 -5.80 12.25 10.29
C GLU A 84 -6.09 11.28 9.15
N LEU A 85 -7.32 10.76 9.05
CA LEU A 85 -7.72 9.86 7.96
C LEU A 85 -7.57 10.53 6.58
N ASN A 86 -7.94 11.81 6.47
CA ASN A 86 -7.79 12.54 5.22
C ASN A 86 -6.32 12.75 4.85
N LYS A 87 -5.48 13.12 5.83
CA LYS A 87 -4.05 13.36 5.64
C LYS A 87 -3.30 12.09 5.26
N GLU A 88 -3.48 11.02 6.03
CA GLU A 88 -2.67 9.81 5.91
C GLU A 88 -3.20 8.83 4.84
N VAL A 89 -4.51 8.79 4.60
CA VAL A 89 -5.13 7.83 3.68
C VAL A 89 -5.68 8.52 2.42
N LEU A 90 -6.69 9.39 2.56
CA LEU A 90 -7.45 9.88 1.40
C LEU A 90 -6.62 10.76 0.46
N SER A 91 -5.74 11.61 1.00
CA SER A 91 -4.90 12.50 0.20
C SER A 91 -3.95 11.73 -0.71
N LYS A 92 -3.46 10.57 -0.25
CA LYS A 92 -2.53 9.70 -1.00
C LYS A 92 -3.21 9.05 -2.19
N TYR A 93 -4.49 8.70 -2.07
CA TYR A 93 -5.27 8.14 -3.17
C TYR A 93 -5.88 9.19 -4.11
N SER A 94 -6.00 10.43 -3.64
CA SER A 94 -6.52 11.56 -4.43
C SER A 94 -5.45 12.22 -5.30
N GLY A 95 -4.17 12.05 -4.98
CA GLY A 95 -3.03 12.58 -5.72
C GLY A 95 -2.22 11.51 -6.45
N SER A 96 -2.64 11.11 -7.65
CA SER A 96 -1.78 10.39 -8.59
C SER A 96 -2.07 10.83 -10.02
N SER A 97 -1.63 12.03 -10.34
CA SER A 97 -1.17 12.42 -11.67
C SER A 97 0.07 13.28 -11.51
N VAL A 98 1.14 12.64 -11.03
CA VAL A 98 2.49 13.12 -11.34
C VAL A 98 3.18 11.90 -11.89
N ALA A 99 3.26 11.86 -13.22
CA ALA A 99 4.14 10.96 -13.91
C ALA A 99 5.55 11.18 -13.32
N ASN A 100 6.12 10.15 -12.72
CA ASN A 100 7.57 10.07 -12.60
C ASN A 100 8.10 9.90 -14.03
N SER A 101 8.21 11.01 -14.76
CA SER A 101 9.02 11.09 -15.97
C SER A 101 10.46 10.97 -15.50
N SER A 102 11.05 9.80 -15.69
CA SER A 102 12.49 9.58 -15.57
C SER A 102 13.22 10.57 -16.47
N THR A 103 13.71 11.66 -15.93
CA THR A 103 14.72 12.49 -16.60
C THR A 103 16.03 11.72 -16.56
N GLN A 104 16.29 10.94 -17.62
CA GLN A 104 17.64 10.57 -18.00
C GLN A 104 18.42 11.87 -18.22
N THR A 105 19.40 12.13 -17.38
CA THR A 105 20.43 13.14 -17.62
C THR A 105 21.36 12.63 -18.70
N SER A 106 21.13 13.09 -19.93
CA SER A 106 22.11 13.07 -21.00
C SER A 106 23.23 14.06 -20.69
N SER A 107 24.47 13.57 -20.60
CA SER A 107 25.65 14.44 -20.70
C SER A 107 26.61 13.87 -21.73
N SER A 108 26.77 14.63 -22.82
CA SER A 108 27.78 14.44 -23.86
C SER A 108 29.15 14.91 -23.35
N GLY A 109 30.14 14.02 -23.39
CA GLY A 109 31.56 14.37 -23.28
C GLY A 109 32.32 13.75 -24.45
N LYS A 110 32.71 14.57 -25.42
CA LYS A 110 33.61 14.21 -26.53
C LYS A 110 35.05 14.08 -26.03
N GLY A 111 35.78 13.08 -26.52
CA GLY A 111 37.24 13.17 -26.65
C GLY A 111 37.97 11.83 -26.67
N GLY A 112 38.72 11.56 -27.75
CA GLY A 112 39.86 10.63 -27.74
C GLY A 112 39.74 9.44 -28.69
N LEU A 113 40.29 9.59 -29.90
CA LEU A 113 40.71 8.49 -30.77
C LEU A 113 41.83 7.69 -30.09
N GLU A 114 41.75 6.36 -30.09
CA GLU A 114 42.92 5.48 -30.19
C GLU A 114 42.52 4.11 -30.77
N ASP A 115 43.49 3.52 -31.46
CA ASP A 115 43.42 2.63 -32.61
C ASP A 115 43.67 1.15 -32.23
N GLN A 116 42.86 0.21 -32.78
CA GLN A 116 43.09 -1.23 -33.12
C GLN A 116 43.93 -2.21 -32.22
N PRO A 117 43.95 -3.55 -32.48
CA PRO A 117 42.88 -4.48 -32.87
C PRO A 117 42.84 -5.80 -32.03
N SER A 118 41.80 -6.59 -32.28
CA SER A 118 41.56 -8.03 -32.04
C SER A 118 42.57 -8.89 -31.27
N ALA A 119 42.08 -9.57 -30.22
CA ALA A 119 42.56 -10.90 -29.83
C ALA A 119 41.41 -11.75 -29.26
N GLU A 120 40.99 -12.76 -30.02
CA GLU A 120 40.30 -13.94 -29.49
C GLU A 120 41.14 -14.57 -28.37
N ARG A 121 40.52 -14.83 -27.22
CA ARG A 121 40.87 -16.00 -26.40
C ARG A 121 39.62 -16.60 -25.78
N ARG A 122 39.29 -17.80 -26.29
CA ARG A 122 38.52 -18.85 -25.64
C ARG A 122 38.90 -19.00 -24.16
N SER A 123 37.93 -19.29 -23.31
CA SER A 123 38.12 -20.08 -22.10
C SER A 123 36.86 -20.89 -21.84
N ASP A 124 36.98 -22.19 -22.13
CA ASP A 124 36.07 -23.29 -21.81
C ASP A 124 35.67 -23.31 -20.33
N TYR A 125 34.37 -23.35 -20.02
CA TYR A 125 33.83 -24.14 -18.89
C TYR A 125 32.33 -24.47 -19.13
N PRO A 126 31.93 -25.76 -19.21
CA PRO A 126 30.53 -26.16 -19.31
C PRO A 126 29.89 -26.30 -17.92
N TYR A 127 28.77 -25.60 -17.67
CA TYR A 127 27.89 -25.87 -16.53
C TYR A 127 26.89 -26.97 -16.91
N GLN A 128 26.94 -28.12 -16.23
CA GLN A 128 25.90 -29.16 -16.29
C GLN A 128 24.87 -28.98 -15.16
N PRO A 129 23.56 -29.18 -15.41
CA PRO A 129 22.58 -29.25 -14.34
C PRO A 129 22.58 -30.65 -13.70
N GLY A 130 22.93 -30.72 -12.42
CA GLY A 130 22.84 -31.94 -11.62
C GLY A 130 21.39 -32.22 -11.23
N SER A 131 20.89 -33.37 -11.67
CA SER A 131 19.65 -34.00 -11.22
C SER A 131 19.88 -34.75 -9.90
N SER A 132 18.91 -34.69 -8.99
CA SER A 132 18.39 -35.82 -8.18
C SER A 132 17.44 -35.32 -7.08
N PHE A 133 16.17 -35.71 -7.17
CA PHE A 133 15.22 -35.71 -6.05
C PHE A 133 15.38 -37.03 -5.28
N PRO A 134 15.37 -37.05 -3.94
CA PRO A 134 15.07 -38.26 -3.20
C PRO A 134 13.56 -38.34 -2.92
N LEU A 135 12.95 -39.49 -3.26
CA LEU A 135 11.73 -39.95 -2.59
C LEU A 135 12.13 -40.57 -1.24
N GLY A 136 11.48 -40.11 -0.18
CA GLY A 136 11.46 -40.70 1.15
C GLY A 136 10.17 -40.30 1.84
#